data_AF-C8Z9V0-F1
#
_entry.id   AF-C8Z9V0-F1
#
_cell.length_a   1.000
_cell.length_b   1.000
_cell.length_c   1.000
_cell.angle_alpha   90.00
_cell.angle_beta   90.00
_cell.angle_gamma   90.00
#
_symmetry.space_group_name_H-M   'P 1'
#
loop_
_entity.id
_entity.type
_entity.pdbx_description
1 polymer ?
#
loop_
_entity_poly.entity_id
_entity_poly.type
_entity_poly.pdbx_seq_one_letter_code
_entity_poly.pdbx_strand_id
1 'polypeptide(L)'
;MSEFFWDVQKIQEISNVEEHSVVKCVTVNTSRLISQLNEELQDEESGVNFIVTQLQLLINNVYEKIQKGPGVPAHRSLMINLNFTRLKFSIAYWDILLERSLDLINGPSKTGARYFITEVTPVDRSRYVENNQYFLAFKANQRLTRNSVDMDEFIDFEILIKQIIFDLFKKNGIPDQDFEAILSRFHNLESLVVAFNE
;
A
#
# COMPACT_ATOMS: atom_id res chain seq x y z
N MET A 1 -0.43 29.02 -14.27
CA MET A 1 -1.24 27.85 -13.85
C MET A 1 -1.48 27.00 -15.08
N SER A 2 -1.09 25.74 -15.05
CA SER A 2 -1.32 24.81 -16.17
C SER A 2 -2.83 24.50 -16.28
N GLU A 3 -3.34 24.41 -17.50
CA GLU A 3 -4.76 24.10 -17.77
C GLU A 3 -5.13 22.69 -17.30
N PHE A 4 -6.39 22.48 -16.87
CA PHE A 4 -6.90 21.20 -16.36
C PHE A 4 -7.72 20.46 -17.41
N PHE A 5 -7.22 19.31 -17.88
CA PHE A 5 -7.80 18.54 -19.00
C PHE A 5 -8.66 17.33 -18.60
N TRP A 6 -8.85 17.10 -17.31
CA TRP A 6 -9.66 16.00 -16.81
C TRP A 6 -11.09 16.46 -16.52
N ASP A 7 -12.08 15.64 -16.86
CA ASP A 7 -13.45 15.88 -16.40
C ASP A 7 -13.80 14.85 -15.32
N VAL A 8 -13.65 15.26 -14.06
CA VAL A 8 -14.00 14.44 -12.89
C VAL A 8 -15.52 14.36 -12.78
N GLN A 9 -16.11 13.18 -12.99
CA GLN A 9 -17.56 13.00 -13.10
C GLN A 9 -18.23 12.71 -11.76
N LYS A 10 -17.90 11.57 -11.15
CA LYS A 10 -18.49 11.12 -9.89
C LYS A 10 -17.47 10.44 -9.00
N ILE A 11 -17.67 10.55 -7.69
CA ILE A 11 -16.88 9.88 -6.65
C ILE A 11 -17.85 8.99 -5.87
N GLN A 12 -17.59 7.68 -5.85
CA GLN A 12 -18.38 6.70 -5.11
C GLN A 12 -17.46 5.92 -4.16
N GLU A 13 -17.95 5.58 -2.98
CA GLU A 13 -17.25 4.65 -2.10
C GLU A 13 -17.57 3.22 -2.51
N ILE A 14 -16.56 2.35 -2.55
CA ILE A 14 -16.72 0.91 -2.69
C ILE A 14 -16.41 0.32 -1.32
N SER A 15 -17.46 0.01 -0.57
CA SER A 15 -17.34 -0.56 0.77
C SER A 15 -16.86 -2.02 0.72
N ASN A 16 -16.39 -2.53 1.85
CA ASN A 16 -16.03 -3.95 2.06
C ASN A 16 -14.88 -4.50 1.18
N VAL A 17 -14.11 -3.65 0.52
CA VAL A 17 -12.92 -4.08 -0.25
C VAL A 17 -11.83 -4.64 0.67
N GLU A 18 -11.57 -3.94 1.79
CA GLU A 18 -10.60 -4.33 2.81
C GLU A 18 -10.96 -3.58 4.12
N GLU A 19 -10.70 -4.18 5.29
CA GLU A 19 -11.25 -3.69 6.57
C GLU A 19 -10.60 -2.39 7.06
N HIS A 20 -9.32 -2.20 6.75
CA HIS A 20 -8.50 -1.11 7.23
C HIS A 20 -8.35 0.01 6.20
N SER A 21 -9.13 -0.01 5.12
CA SER A 21 -9.07 1.00 4.07
C SER A 21 -10.45 1.44 3.58
N VAL A 22 -10.53 2.69 3.16
CA VAL A 22 -11.69 3.27 2.49
C VAL A 22 -11.33 3.43 1.02
N VAL A 23 -12.05 2.73 0.15
CA VAL A 23 -11.83 2.79 -1.30
C VAL A 23 -12.81 3.79 -1.92
N LYS A 24 -12.30 4.89 -2.48
CA LYS A 24 -13.08 5.85 -3.27
C LYS A 24 -12.78 5.65 -4.75
N CYS A 25 -13.79 5.30 -5.53
CA CYS A 25 -13.71 5.18 -6.98
C CYS A 25 -14.16 6.48 -7.64
N VAL A 26 -13.24 7.09 -8.39
CA VAL A 26 -13.40 8.39 -9.03
C VAL A 26 -13.49 8.17 -10.52
N THR A 27 -14.66 8.38 -11.11
CA THR A 27 -14.84 8.27 -12.56
C THR A 27 -14.33 9.54 -13.22
N VAL A 28 -13.38 9.42 -14.14
CA VAL A 28 -12.74 10.55 -14.82
C VAL A 28 -12.85 10.36 -16.33
N ASN A 29 -13.45 11.34 -17.01
CA ASN A 29 -13.45 11.37 -18.46
C ASN A 29 -12.08 11.83 -18.97
N THR A 30 -11.50 11.05 -19.89
CA THR A 30 -10.15 11.27 -20.45
C THR A 30 -10.16 11.80 -21.88
N SER A 31 -11.33 12.07 -22.47
CA SER A 31 -11.46 12.44 -23.88
C SER A 31 -10.70 13.72 -24.25
N ARG A 32 -10.81 14.78 -23.43
CA ARG A 32 -10.10 16.05 -23.64
C ARG A 32 -8.59 15.88 -23.59
N LEU A 33 -8.06 15.22 -22.57
CA LEU A 33 -6.63 14.89 -22.46
C LEU A 33 -6.13 14.08 -23.67
N ILE A 34 -6.90 13.08 -24.09
CA ILE A 34 -6.55 12.23 -25.24
C ILE A 34 -6.54 13.03 -26.54
N SER A 35 -7.50 13.93 -26.76
CA SER A 35 -7.52 14.81 -27.93
C SER A 35 -6.27 15.69 -27.94
N GLN A 36 -5.95 16.31 -26.80
CA GLN A 36 -4.78 17.18 -26.67
C GLN A 36 -3.48 16.46 -27.04
N LEU A 37 -3.33 15.22 -26.57
CA LEU A 37 -2.17 14.38 -26.87
C LEU A 37 -2.06 14.01 -28.35
N ASN A 38 -3.16 13.91 -29.07
CA ASN A 38 -3.14 13.62 -30.51
C ASN A 38 -2.82 14.86 -31.34
N GLU A 39 -3.37 16.01 -30.94
CA GLU A 39 -3.39 17.21 -31.76
C GLU A 39 -2.15 18.07 -31.57
N GLU A 40 -1.67 18.24 -30.34
CA GLU A 40 -0.65 19.25 -30.01
C GLU A 40 0.71 18.69 -29.57
N LEU A 41 0.76 17.44 -29.11
CA LEU A 41 1.96 16.85 -28.51
C LEU A 41 2.45 15.66 -29.34
N GLN A 42 2.90 15.95 -30.56
CA GLN A 42 3.43 14.95 -31.50
C GLN A 42 4.83 14.45 -31.13
N ASP A 43 5.57 15.20 -30.31
CA ASP A 43 6.84 14.76 -29.74
C ASP A 43 6.62 13.90 -28.48
N GLU A 44 7.25 12.72 -28.44
CA GLU A 44 7.03 11.72 -27.38
C GLU A 44 7.41 12.25 -25.99
N GLU A 45 8.51 12.99 -25.86
CA GLU A 45 9.00 13.50 -24.58
C GLU A 45 8.04 14.57 -24.03
N SER A 46 7.57 15.46 -24.90
CA SER A 46 6.56 16.47 -24.55
C SER A 46 5.24 15.85 -24.08
N GLY A 47 4.78 14.78 -24.74
CA GLY A 47 3.55 14.06 -24.39
C GLY A 47 3.62 13.40 -23.02
N VAL A 48 4.74 12.73 -22.71
CA VAL A 48 4.96 12.11 -21.40
C VAL A 48 4.97 13.15 -20.28
N ASN A 49 5.73 14.23 -20.43
CA ASN A 49 5.83 15.28 -19.42
C ASN A 49 4.47 15.98 -19.21
N PHE A 50 3.68 16.13 -20.27
CA PHE A 50 2.32 16.64 -20.19
C PHE A 50 1.41 15.72 -19.37
N ILE A 51 1.38 14.41 -19.64
CA ILE A 51 0.57 13.45 -18.88
C ILE A 51 0.97 13.47 -17.40
N VAL A 52 2.27 13.45 -17.12
CA VAL A 52 2.79 13.48 -15.74
C VAL A 52 2.28 14.73 -15.02
N THR A 53 2.39 15.91 -15.64
CA THR A 53 1.90 17.17 -15.07
C THR A 53 0.39 17.13 -14.85
N GLN A 54 -0.37 16.63 -15.82
CA GLN A 54 -1.82 16.51 -15.73
C GLN A 54 -2.25 15.54 -14.62
N LEU A 55 -1.57 14.41 -14.45
CA LEU A 55 -1.82 13.47 -13.36
C LEU A 55 -1.59 14.12 -12.00
N GLN A 56 -0.55 14.94 -11.83
CA GLN A 56 -0.32 15.68 -10.57
C GLN A 56 -1.49 16.60 -10.24
N LEU A 57 -1.99 17.34 -11.25
CA LEU A 57 -3.17 18.19 -11.08
C LEU A 57 -4.41 17.37 -10.69
N LEU A 58 -4.63 16.22 -11.33
CA LEU A 58 -5.76 15.35 -11.03
C LEU A 58 -5.69 14.80 -9.59
N ILE A 59 -4.53 14.28 -9.20
CA ILE A 59 -4.27 13.71 -7.86
C ILE A 59 -4.60 14.73 -6.78
N ASN A 60 -4.07 15.95 -6.91
CA ASN A 60 -4.32 17.04 -5.96
C ASN A 60 -5.80 17.43 -5.95
N ASN A 61 -6.41 17.64 -7.12
CA ASN A 61 -7.83 18.04 -7.22
C ASN A 61 -8.79 17.00 -6.61
N VAL A 62 -8.56 15.72 -6.91
CA VAL A 62 -9.38 14.62 -6.42
C VAL A 62 -9.22 14.44 -4.92
N TYR A 63 -7.99 14.50 -4.42
CA TYR A 63 -7.72 14.41 -2.98
C TYR A 63 -8.41 15.52 -2.20
N GLU A 64 -8.27 16.78 -2.65
CA GLU A 64 -8.95 17.93 -2.04
C GLU A 64 -10.47 17.77 -2.01
N LYS A 65 -11.07 17.27 -3.10
CA LYS A 65 -12.52 16.99 -3.15
C LYS A 65 -12.95 15.93 -2.13
N ILE A 66 -12.13 14.90 -1.92
CA ILE A 66 -12.41 13.84 -0.93
C ILE A 66 -12.25 14.40 0.49
N GLN A 67 -11.23 15.21 0.76
CA GLN A 67 -11.00 15.83 2.07
C GLN A 67 -12.11 16.79 2.49
N LYS A 68 -12.77 17.46 1.53
CA LYS A 68 -13.96 18.29 1.79
C LYS A 68 -15.24 17.47 2.04
N GLY A 69 -15.21 16.17 1.75
CA GLY A 69 -16.32 15.24 1.99
C GLY A 69 -16.36 14.70 3.42
N PRO A 70 -17.19 13.67 3.68
CA PRO A 70 -17.11 12.93 4.95
C PRO A 70 -15.70 12.35 5.08
N GLY A 71 -14.98 12.82 6.09
CA GLY A 71 -13.57 12.49 6.31
C GLY A 71 -13.32 11.00 6.43
N VAL A 72 -12.09 10.59 6.12
CA VAL A 72 -11.65 9.20 6.33
C VAL A 72 -11.40 9.00 7.83
N PRO A 73 -11.95 7.94 8.45
CA PRO A 73 -11.66 7.65 9.85
C PRO A 73 -10.15 7.51 10.08
N ALA A 74 -9.62 8.11 11.15
CA ALA A 74 -8.17 8.17 11.41
C ALA A 74 -7.46 6.80 11.46
N HIS A 75 -8.21 5.73 11.75
CA HIS A 75 -7.71 4.35 11.81
C HIS A 75 -7.71 3.62 10.45
N ARG A 76 -8.12 4.27 9.36
CA ARG A 76 -8.20 3.68 8.02
C ARG A 76 -7.32 4.41 7.02
N SER A 77 -6.73 3.66 6.10
CA SER A 77 -6.01 4.21 4.96
C SER A 77 -6.98 4.61 3.83
N LEU A 78 -6.69 5.69 3.12
CA LEU A 78 -7.46 6.09 1.94
C LEU A 78 -6.86 5.46 0.69
N MET A 79 -7.69 4.78 -0.10
CA MET A 79 -7.34 4.26 -1.42
C MET A 79 -8.22 4.91 -2.48
N ILE A 80 -7.60 5.54 -3.48
CA ILE A 80 -8.29 6.27 -4.54
C ILE A 80 -8.08 5.54 -5.86
N ASN A 81 -9.17 5.01 -6.41
CA ASN A 81 -9.19 4.48 -7.75
C ASN A 81 -9.50 5.59 -8.75
N LEU A 82 -8.53 5.95 -9.58
CA LEU A 82 -8.70 6.84 -10.73
C LEU A 82 -9.24 6.02 -11.91
N ASN A 83 -10.57 5.97 -12.05
CA ASN A 83 -11.27 5.13 -13.00
C ASN A 83 -11.53 5.89 -14.30
N PHE A 84 -10.64 5.73 -15.26
CA PHE A 84 -10.63 6.48 -16.52
C PHE A 84 -11.64 5.90 -17.50
N THR A 85 -12.40 6.76 -18.19
CA THR A 85 -13.38 6.32 -19.19
C THR A 85 -12.75 5.58 -20.36
N ARG A 86 -11.51 5.93 -20.70
CA ARG A 86 -10.73 5.30 -21.77
C ARG A 86 -9.24 5.38 -21.45
N LEU A 87 -8.57 4.24 -21.50
CA LEU A 87 -7.11 4.15 -21.47
C LEU A 87 -6.61 4.02 -22.91
N LYS A 88 -6.12 5.13 -23.50
CA LYS A 88 -5.54 5.11 -24.85
C LYS A 88 -4.30 4.22 -24.91
N PHE A 89 -3.46 4.31 -23.87
CA PHE A 89 -2.25 3.51 -23.69
C PHE A 89 -2.52 2.35 -22.73
N SER A 90 -1.67 1.32 -22.79
CA SER A 90 -1.73 0.19 -21.85
C SER A 90 -1.67 0.65 -20.40
N ILE A 91 -2.38 -0.05 -19.52
CA ILE A 91 -2.37 0.22 -18.08
C ILE A 91 -0.95 0.21 -17.49
N ALA A 92 -0.05 -0.61 -18.04
CA ALA A 92 1.34 -0.67 -17.58
C ALA A 92 2.06 0.69 -17.71
N TYR A 93 1.79 1.46 -18.78
CA TYR A 93 2.36 2.80 -18.92
C TYR A 93 1.73 3.78 -17.92
N TRP A 94 0.42 3.64 -17.67
CA TRP A 94 -0.26 4.48 -16.69
C TRP A 94 0.26 4.25 -15.28
N ASP A 95 0.61 3.02 -14.91
CA ASP A 95 1.23 2.71 -13.62
C ASP A 95 2.60 3.40 -13.49
N ILE A 96 3.45 3.33 -14.53
CA ILE A 96 4.75 4.04 -14.54
C ILE A 96 4.56 5.55 -14.44
N LEU A 97 3.61 6.12 -15.19
CA LEU A 97 3.33 7.55 -15.19
C LEU A 97 2.75 8.01 -13.85
N LEU A 98 1.91 7.18 -13.21
CA LEU A 98 1.36 7.45 -11.89
C LEU A 98 2.46 7.51 -10.84
N GLU A 99 3.35 6.52 -10.80
CA GLU A 99 4.48 6.52 -9.86
C GLU A 99 5.39 7.72 -10.10
N ARG A 100 5.73 8.03 -11.36
CA ARG A 100 6.53 9.22 -11.70
C ARG A 100 5.84 10.52 -11.26
N SER A 101 4.51 10.62 -11.40
CA SER A 101 3.75 11.76 -10.91
C SER A 101 3.76 11.83 -9.39
N LEU A 102 3.57 10.72 -8.68
CA LEU A 102 3.63 10.66 -7.22
C LEU A 102 5.02 11.02 -6.69
N ASP A 103 6.10 10.60 -7.35
CA ASP A 103 7.47 10.97 -6.98
C ASP A 103 7.71 12.48 -7.01
N LEU A 104 7.09 13.17 -7.96
CA LEU A 104 7.21 14.62 -8.13
C LEU A 104 6.26 15.43 -7.25
N ILE A 105 5.20 14.83 -6.70
CA ILE A 105 4.29 15.50 -5.77
C ILE A 105 4.89 15.52 -4.38
N ASN A 106 5.07 16.70 -3.82
CA ASN A 106 5.33 16.87 -2.40
C ASN A 106 4.06 17.44 -1.76
N GLY A 107 3.41 16.70 -0.85
CA GLY A 107 2.22 17.18 -0.18
C GLY A 107 1.30 16.11 0.39
N PRO A 108 0.18 16.53 1.01
CA PRO A 108 -0.74 15.63 1.71
C PRO A 108 -1.49 14.68 0.76
N SER A 109 -1.62 15.01 -0.52
CA SER A 109 -2.21 14.11 -1.52
C SER A 109 -1.39 12.84 -1.70
N LYS A 110 -0.05 12.94 -1.80
CA LYS A 110 0.84 11.78 -1.90
C LYS A 110 0.83 10.92 -0.64
N THR A 111 0.94 11.52 0.54
CA THR A 111 1.12 10.78 1.79
C THR A 111 -0.20 10.35 2.43
N GLY A 112 -1.29 11.07 2.16
CA GLY A 112 -2.60 10.83 2.75
C GLY A 112 -3.47 9.84 1.99
N ALA A 113 -3.06 9.38 0.81
CA ALA A 113 -3.80 8.39 0.03
C ALA A 113 -2.88 7.52 -0.85
N ARG A 114 -3.35 6.32 -1.16
CA ARG A 114 -2.76 5.46 -2.20
C ARG A 114 -3.61 5.51 -3.46
N TYR A 115 -2.98 5.65 -4.62
CA TYR A 115 -3.68 5.77 -5.90
C TYR A 115 -3.44 4.55 -6.77
N PHE A 116 -4.42 4.22 -7.61
CA PHE A 116 -4.26 3.26 -8.68
C PHE A 116 -5.21 3.62 -9.83
N ILE A 117 -4.81 3.32 -11.07
CA ILE A 117 -5.60 3.62 -12.26
C ILE A 117 -6.32 2.35 -12.73
N THR A 118 -7.55 2.50 -13.19
CA THR A 118 -8.30 1.44 -13.87
C THR A 118 -9.11 2.02 -15.01
N GLU A 119 -9.60 1.17 -15.92
CA GLU A 119 -10.55 1.58 -16.96
C GLU A 119 -12.00 1.30 -16.55
N VAL A 120 -12.90 2.22 -16.90
CA VAL A 120 -14.35 2.04 -16.69
C VAL A 120 -14.83 0.82 -17.47
N THR A 121 -15.50 -0.08 -16.76
CA THR A 121 -16.19 -1.23 -17.34
C THR A 121 -17.68 -1.16 -17.01
N PRO A 122 -18.56 -1.81 -17.80
CA PRO A 122 -19.99 -1.90 -17.45
C PRO A 122 -20.25 -2.76 -16.20
N VAL A 123 -19.28 -3.56 -15.76
CA VAL A 123 -19.38 -4.43 -14.58
C VAL A 123 -19.41 -3.61 -13.29
N ASP A 124 -20.37 -3.89 -12.42
CA ASP A 124 -20.45 -3.31 -11.08
C ASP A 124 -19.40 -3.93 -10.13
N ARG A 125 -18.41 -3.12 -9.76
CA ARG A 125 -17.31 -3.51 -8.87
C ARG A 125 -17.76 -3.72 -7.43
N SER A 126 -18.78 -2.99 -6.97
CA SER A 126 -19.32 -3.17 -5.63
C SER A 126 -19.95 -4.57 -5.51
N ARG A 127 -20.72 -4.96 -6.53
CA ARG A 127 -21.30 -6.31 -6.60
C ARG A 127 -20.23 -7.40 -6.62
N TYR A 128 -19.12 -7.21 -7.33
CA TYR A 128 -18.01 -8.18 -7.34
C TYR A 128 -17.40 -8.36 -5.95
N VAL A 129 -17.11 -7.25 -5.26
CA VAL A 129 -16.53 -7.25 -3.91
C VAL A 129 -17.43 -7.97 -2.90
N GLU A 130 -18.75 -7.79 -3.01
CA GLU A 130 -19.73 -8.37 -2.09
C GLU A 130 -20.04 -9.85 -2.36
N ASN A 131 -19.94 -10.31 -3.61
CA ASN A 131 -20.52 -11.61 -3.99
C ASN A 131 -19.50 -12.61 -4.57
N ASN A 132 -18.32 -12.18 -4.99
CA ASN A 132 -17.36 -13.09 -5.59
C ASN A 132 -16.73 -14.01 -4.52
N GLN A 133 -16.97 -15.31 -4.63
CA GLN A 133 -16.51 -16.31 -3.67
C GLN A 133 -14.99 -16.29 -3.47
N TYR A 134 -14.21 -16.17 -4.54
CA TYR A 134 -12.75 -16.16 -4.46
C TYR A 134 -12.23 -14.89 -3.80
N PHE A 135 -12.82 -13.74 -4.12
CA PHE A 135 -12.48 -12.48 -3.47
C PHE A 135 -12.76 -12.53 -1.96
N LEU A 136 -13.95 -12.99 -1.56
CA LEU A 136 -14.32 -13.13 -0.15
C LEU A 136 -13.41 -14.11 0.59
N ALA A 137 -13.14 -15.28 -0.01
CA ALA A 137 -12.24 -16.28 0.57
C ALA A 137 -10.82 -15.73 0.75
N PHE A 138 -10.28 -15.04 -0.26
CA PHE A 138 -8.96 -14.41 -0.17
C PHE A 138 -8.92 -13.35 0.94
N LYS A 139 -9.95 -12.49 1.03
CA LYS A 139 -10.03 -11.46 2.08
C LYS A 139 -10.16 -12.05 3.48
N ALA A 140 -10.88 -13.17 3.64
CA ALA A 140 -10.93 -13.90 4.90
C ALA A 140 -9.57 -14.51 5.26
N ASN A 141 -8.89 -15.16 4.32
CA ASN A 141 -7.58 -15.77 4.53
C ASN A 141 -6.51 -14.73 4.88
N GLN A 142 -6.49 -13.58 4.18
CA GLN A 142 -5.53 -12.50 4.43
C GLN A 142 -5.65 -11.96 5.87
N ARG A 143 -6.84 -11.96 6.48
CA ARG A 143 -7.01 -11.54 7.88
C ARG A 143 -6.31 -12.49 8.85
N LEU A 144 -6.35 -13.79 8.57
CA LEU A 144 -5.70 -14.81 9.39
C LEU A 144 -4.17 -14.76 9.25
N THR A 145 -3.66 -14.37 8.07
CA THR A 145 -2.20 -14.33 7.83
C THR A 145 -1.43 -13.32 8.66
N ARG A 146 -2.07 -12.28 9.24
CA ARG A 146 -1.35 -11.27 10.04
C ARG A 146 -0.67 -11.85 11.28
N ASN A 147 -1.26 -12.90 11.84
CA ASN A 147 -0.74 -13.62 13.00
C ASN A 147 -0.44 -15.08 12.61
N SER A 148 -0.09 -15.33 11.34
CA SER A 148 0.30 -16.67 10.91
C SER A 148 1.58 -17.07 11.63
N VAL A 149 1.55 -18.29 12.19
CA VAL A 149 2.67 -18.98 12.82
C VAL A 149 3.11 -20.17 11.97
N ASP A 150 2.72 -20.20 10.68
CA ASP A 150 2.95 -21.35 9.79
C ASP A 150 4.46 -21.60 9.56
N MET A 151 5.29 -20.58 9.75
CA MET A 151 6.75 -20.69 9.63
C MET A 151 7.42 -21.21 10.90
N ASP A 152 6.77 -21.11 12.06
CA ASP A 152 7.36 -21.45 13.36
C ASP A 152 7.67 -22.96 13.45
N GLU A 153 6.92 -23.80 12.73
CA GLU A 153 7.17 -25.25 12.64
C GLU A 153 8.54 -25.59 12.02
N PHE A 154 9.05 -24.75 11.12
CA PHE A 154 10.36 -24.96 10.50
C PHE A 154 11.52 -24.41 11.33
N ILE A 155 11.23 -23.68 12.41
CA ILE A 155 12.22 -23.05 13.27
C ILE A 155 12.41 -23.92 14.51
N ASP A 156 13.56 -24.56 14.63
CA ASP A 156 13.96 -25.19 15.89
C ASP A 156 14.46 -24.12 16.87
N PHE A 157 13.52 -23.54 17.61
CA PHE A 157 13.82 -22.51 18.61
C PHE A 157 14.74 -23.02 19.73
N GLU A 158 14.69 -24.30 20.10
CA GLU A 158 15.54 -24.87 21.15
C GLU A 158 17.01 -24.89 20.72
N ILE A 159 17.30 -25.28 19.48
CA ILE A 159 18.67 -25.21 18.94
C ILE A 159 19.17 -23.76 18.92
N LEU A 160 18.33 -22.82 18.47
CA LEU A 160 18.70 -21.40 18.43
C LEU A 160 18.95 -20.84 19.83
N ILE A 161 18.07 -21.13 20.80
CA ILE A 161 18.21 -20.71 22.19
C ILE A 161 19.52 -21.25 22.78
N LYS A 162 19.81 -22.53 22.58
CA LYS A 162 21.04 -23.16 23.05
C LYS A 162 22.29 -22.50 22.46
N GLN A 163 22.30 -22.21 21.16
CA GLN A 163 23.41 -21.52 20.50
C GLN A 163 23.61 -20.11 21.05
N ILE A 164 22.52 -19.35 21.22
CA ILE A 164 22.56 -17.99 21.79
C ILE A 164 23.12 -18.00 23.22
N ILE A 165 22.68 -18.94 24.06
CA ILE A 165 23.16 -19.09 25.44
C ILE A 165 24.67 -19.36 25.46
N PHE A 166 25.15 -20.32 24.66
CA PHE A 166 26.58 -20.63 24.63
C PHE A 166 27.43 -19.47 24.12
N ASP A 167 26.97 -18.76 23.09
CA ASP A 167 27.68 -17.59 22.58
C ASP A 167 27.70 -16.46 23.62
N LEU A 168 26.62 -16.24 24.37
CA LEU A 168 26.56 -15.25 25.44
C LEU A 168 27.52 -15.59 26.58
N PHE A 169 27.55 -16.84 27.02
CA PHE A 169 28.48 -17.31 28.06
C PHE A 169 29.93 -17.20 27.60
N LYS A 170 30.22 -17.58 26.36
CA LYS A 170 31.57 -17.46 25.78
C LYS A 170 32.05 -16.02 25.71
N LYS A 171 31.19 -15.07 25.30
CA LYS A 171 31.53 -13.63 25.23
C LYS A 171 31.81 -13.02 26.61
N ASN A 172 31.07 -13.46 27.62
CA ASN A 172 31.23 -12.98 29.00
C ASN A 172 32.27 -13.79 29.80
N GLY A 173 32.95 -14.75 29.17
CA GLY A 173 33.97 -15.58 29.81
C GLY A 173 33.43 -16.45 30.94
N ILE A 174 32.15 -16.86 30.87
CA ILE A 174 31.52 -17.71 31.88
C ILE A 174 32.05 -19.15 31.75
N PRO A 175 32.58 -19.75 32.81
CA PRO A 175 33.02 -21.14 32.79
C PRO A 175 31.84 -22.11 32.93
N ASP A 176 31.99 -23.31 32.36
CA ASP A 176 30.93 -24.34 32.29
C ASP A 176 30.32 -24.71 33.65
N GLN A 177 31.09 -24.63 34.73
CA GLN A 177 30.64 -24.91 36.10
C GLN A 177 29.54 -23.96 36.61
N ASP A 178 29.46 -22.76 36.04
CA ASP A 178 28.49 -21.73 36.44
C ASP A 178 27.19 -21.81 35.62
N PHE A 179 27.16 -22.64 34.56
CA PHE A 179 26.02 -22.69 33.63
C PHE A 179 24.73 -23.08 34.33
N GLU A 180 24.76 -24.12 35.17
CA GLU A 180 23.57 -24.61 35.89
C GLU A 180 23.01 -23.56 36.85
N ALA A 181 23.88 -22.85 37.58
CA ALA A 181 23.48 -21.80 38.51
C ALA A 181 22.88 -20.59 37.79
N ILE A 182 23.41 -20.23 36.60
CA ILE A 182 22.90 -19.10 35.82
C ILE A 182 21.58 -19.47 35.14
N LEU A 183 21.49 -20.64 34.50
CA LEU A 183 20.28 -21.09 33.81
C LEU A 183 19.12 -21.42 34.76
N SER A 184 19.42 -21.82 36.00
CA SER A 184 18.38 -21.98 37.04
C SER A 184 17.84 -20.64 37.56
N ARG A 185 18.59 -19.54 37.41
CA ARG A 185 18.17 -18.19 37.82
C ARG A 185 17.41 -17.44 36.72
N PHE A 186 17.66 -17.74 35.45
CA PHE A 186 17.04 -17.07 34.31
C PHE A 186 16.36 -18.10 33.39
N HIS A 187 15.02 -18.07 33.34
CA HIS A 187 14.22 -19.11 32.68
C HIS A 187 13.94 -18.86 31.19
N ASN A 188 14.37 -17.72 30.64
CA ASN A 188 14.24 -17.39 29.23
C ASN A 188 15.39 -16.50 28.76
N LEU A 189 15.56 -16.42 27.44
CA LEU A 189 16.60 -15.60 26.82
C LEU A 189 16.47 -14.12 27.17
N GLU A 190 15.25 -13.60 27.25
CA GLU A 190 15.00 -12.19 27.57
C GLU A 190 15.64 -11.80 28.91
N SER A 191 15.33 -12.55 29.96
CA SER A 191 15.85 -12.31 31.31
C SER A 191 17.37 -12.51 31.37
N LEU A 192 17.88 -13.51 30.66
CA LEU A 192 19.32 -13.79 30.61
C LEU A 192 20.09 -12.66 29.92
N VAL A 193 19.60 -12.18 28.78
CA VAL A 193 20.26 -11.11 28.01
C VAL A 193 20.25 -9.80 28.78
N VAL A 194 19.16 -9.44 29.46
CA VAL A 194 19.12 -8.23 30.30
C VAL A 194 20.18 -8.30 31.40
N ALA A 195 20.29 -9.43 32.10
CA ALA A 195 21.23 -9.59 33.21
C ALA A 195 22.72 -9.49 32.84
N PHE A 196 23.07 -9.69 31.57
CA PHE A 196 24.45 -9.59 31.07
C PHE A 196 24.76 -8.27 30.35
N ASN A 197 23.80 -7.36 30.23
CA ASN A 197 23.97 -6.06 29.57
C ASN A 197 23.71 -4.85 30.49
N GLU A 198 23.35 -5.10 31.75
CA GLU A 198 23.41 -4.12 32.85
C GLU A 198 24.81 -4.09 33.48
#